data_AF-A0A9P5P143-F1
#
_entry.id   AF-A0A9P5P143-F1
#
_cell.length_a   1.000
_cell.length_b   1.000
_cell.length_c   1.000
_cell.angle_alpha   90.00
_cell.angle_beta   90.00
_cell.angle_gamma   90.00
#
_symmetry.space_group_name_H-M   'P 1'
#
loop_
_entity.id
_entity.type
_entity.pdbx_description
1 polymer ?
#
loop_
_entity_poly.entity_id
_entity_poly.type
_entity_poly.pdbx_seq_one_letter_code
_entity_poly.pdbx_strand_id
1 'polypeptide(L)' 'MFVTTRAQALKTCEEILQLKMEDVKMQLITMFLNSQVARLRRFLDADRVWNDYPDPQFPLEPGK' A
#
# COMPACT_ATOMS: atom_id res chain seq x y z
N MET A 1 -12.08 -4.98 -22.93
CA MET A 1 -10.99 -5.79 -22.33
C MET A 1 -10.08 -4.99 -21.40
N PHE A 2 -9.81 -3.69 -21.63
CA PHE A 2 -8.94 -2.85 -20.77
C PHE A 2 -9.59 -2.39 -19.44
N VAL A 3 -10.90 -2.09 -19.43
CA VAL A 3 -11.59 -1.54 -18.24
C VAL A 3 -11.76 -2.60 -17.14
N THR A 4 -12.02 -3.84 -17.52
CA THR A 4 -12.10 -4.99 -16.60
C THR A 4 -10.75 -5.23 -15.90
N THR A 5 -9.64 -5.10 -16.63
CA THR A 5 -8.30 -5.27 -16.09
C THR A 5 -7.92 -4.13 -15.13
N ARG A 6 -8.32 -2.88 -15.42
CA ARG A 6 -8.09 -1.73 -14.50
C ARG A 6 -8.85 -1.90 -13.19
N ALA A 7 -10.14 -2.23 -13.25
CA ALA A 7 -10.94 -2.42 -12.04
C ALA A 7 -10.42 -3.58 -11.18
N GLN A 8 -10.03 -4.69 -11.82
CA GLN A 8 -9.45 -5.84 -11.13
C GLN A 8 -8.10 -5.51 -10.49
N ALA A 9 -7.21 -4.80 -11.20
CA ALA A 9 -5.92 -4.38 -10.67
C ALA A 9 -6.05 -3.43 -9.47
N LEU A 10 -7.01 -2.49 -9.50
CA LEU A 10 -7.29 -1.61 -8.37
C LEU A 10 -7.83 -2.38 -7.15
N LYS A 11 -8.73 -3.35 -7.36
CA LYS A 11 -9.24 -4.22 -6.30
C LYS A 11 -8.11 -5.04 -5.66
N THR A 12 -7.22 -5.61 -6.47
CA THR A 12 -6.05 -6.33 -5.95
C THR A 12 -5.12 -5.41 -5.15
N CYS A 13 -4.95 -4.14 -5.54
CA CYS A 13 -4.20 -3.18 -4.74
C CYS A 13 -4.83 -2.94 -3.36
N GLU A 14 -6.17 -2.89 -3.25
CA GLU A 14 -6.88 -2.79 -1.97
C GLU A 14 -6.69 -4.06 -1.12
N GLU A 15 -6.81 -5.24 -1.74
CA GLU A 15 -6.62 -6.53 -1.06
C GLU A 15 -5.19 -6.69 -0.50
N ILE A 16 -4.16 -6.23 -1.23
CA ILE A 16 -2.77 -6.24 -0.76
C ILE A 16 -2.58 -5.39 0.49
N LEU A 17 -3.21 -4.22 0.56
CA LEU A 17 -3.10 -3.33 1.73
C LEU A 17 -3.82 -3.89 2.97
N GLN A 18 -4.79 -4.79 2.80
CA GLN A 18 -5.51 -5.46 3.88
C GLN A 18 -4.77 -6.68 4.45
N LEU A 19 -3.65 -7.09 3.83
CA LEU A 19 -2.83 -8.17 4.36
C LEU A 19 -2.25 -7.76 5.72
N LYS A 20 -2.55 -8.55 6.75
CA LYS A 20 -2.05 -8.37 8.12
C LYS A 20 -0.53 -8.61 8.19
N MET A 21 0.25 -7.63 7.77
CA MET A 21 1.70 -7.59 7.93
C MET A 21 2.04 -6.98 9.30
N GLU A 22 1.69 -7.70 10.38
CA GLU A 22 1.77 -7.23 11.77
C GLU A 22 3.22 -7.21 12.33
N ASP A 23 4.19 -7.84 11.64
CA ASP A 23 5.59 -7.89 12.11
C ASP A 23 6.33 -6.56 11.91
N VAL A 24 6.71 -5.91 13.01
CA VAL A 24 7.50 -4.66 13.05
C VAL A 24 8.81 -4.76 12.24
N LYS A 25 9.43 -5.94 12.17
CA LYS A 25 10.64 -6.20 11.36
C LYS A 25 10.43 -5.98 9.86
N MET A 26 9.18 -6.03 9.39
CA MET A 26 8.83 -5.86 7.99
C MET A 26 8.43 -4.42 7.65
N GLN A 27 8.47 -3.46 8.58
CA GLN A 27 7.98 -2.09 8.32
C GLN A 27 8.64 -1.41 7.12
N LEU A 28 9.95 -1.56 6.92
CA LEU A 28 10.64 -1.03 5.73
C LEU A 28 10.14 -1.69 4.44
N ILE A 29 9.88 -3.00 4.48
CA ILE A 29 9.37 -3.76 3.35
C ILE A 29 7.91 -3.37 3.08
N THR A 30 7.09 -3.18 4.11
CA THR A 30 5.71 -2.71 4.04
C THR A 30 5.65 -1.29 3.46
N MET A 31 6.51 -0.38 3.93
CA MET A 31 6.63 0.97 3.35
C MET A 31 7.03 0.94 1.88
N PHE A 32 8.01 0.10 1.52
CA PHE A 32 8.41 -0.06 0.13
C PHE A 32 7.26 -0.61 -0.71
N LEU A 33 6.56 -1.64 -0.26
CA LEU A 33 5.39 -2.23 -0.92
C LEU A 33 4.28 -1.18 -1.14
N ASN A 34 3.94 -0.41 -0.11
CA ASN A 34 2.94 0.66 -0.19
C ASN A 34 3.33 1.71 -1.25
N SER A 35 4.62 2.06 -1.34
CA SER A 35 5.12 2.97 -2.38
C SER A 35 4.96 2.41 -3.81
N GLN A 36 5.07 1.09 -3.99
CA GLN A 36 4.82 0.44 -5.28
C GLN A 36 3.33 0.43 -5.61
N VAL A 37 2.49 0.10 -4.63
CA VAL A 37 1.02 0.13 -4.76
C VAL A 37 0.53 1.54 -5.10
N ALA A 38 1.09 2.57 -4.47
CA ALA A 38 0.76 3.97 -4.77
C ALA A 38 1.13 4.36 -6.21
N ARG A 39 2.32 3.97 -6.69
CA ARG A 39 2.71 4.17 -8.09
C ARG A 39 1.79 3.46 -9.06
N LEU A 40 1.44 2.20 -8.77
CA LEU A 40 0.55 1.41 -9.61
C LEU A 40 -0.86 2.00 -9.67
N ARG A 41 -1.42 2.40 -8.51
CA ARG A 41 -2.73 3.07 -8.43
C ARG A 41 -2.75 4.36 -9.23
N ARG A 42 -1.73 5.22 -9.11
CA ARG A 42 -1.60 6.47 -9.88
C ARG A 42 -1.45 6.24 -11.38
N PHE A 43 -0.74 5.17 -11.78
CA PHE A 43 -0.65 4.77 -13.18
C PHE A 43 -1.99 4.30 -13.74
N LEU A 44 -2.74 3.52 -12.96
CA LEU A 44 -4.05 3.01 -13.34
C LEU A 44 -5.13 4.10 -13.34
N ASP A 45 -5.04 5.06 -12.41
CA ASP A 45 -6.03 6.11 -12.20
C ASP A 45 -5.36 7.36 -11.59
N ALA A 46 -5.04 8.32 -12.45
CA ALA A 46 -4.23 9.50 -12.11
C ALA A 46 -5.01 10.61 -11.39
N ASP A 47 -6.33 10.64 -11.54
CA ASP A 47 -7.19 11.69 -10.98
C ASP A 47 -7.62 11.39 -9.54
N ARG A 48 -7.54 10.12 -9.13
CA ARG A 48 -7.95 9.68 -7.79
C ARG A 48 -6.80 9.81 -6.80
N VAL A 49 -7.13 10.29 -5.60
CA VAL A 49 -6.21 10.35 -4.44
C VAL A 49 -6.62 9.29 -3.43
N TRP A 50 -5.65 8.53 -2.94
CA TRP A 50 -5.83 7.50 -1.92
C TRP A 50 -5.13 7.91 -0.62
N ASN A 51 -5.84 7.74 0.50
CA ASN A 51 -5.35 8.05 1.84
C ASN A 51 -5.47 6.83 2.78
N ASP A 52 -5.65 5.63 2.22
CA ASP A 52 -5.84 4.34 2.92
C ASP A 52 -4.52 3.59 3.18
N TYR A 53 -3.37 4.25 3.01
CA TYR A 53 -2.07 3.64 3.27
C TYR A 53 -1.80 3.57 4.78
N PRO A 54 -1.24 2.46 5.29
CA PRO A 54 -0.98 2.32 6.72
C PRO A 54 0.14 3.26 7.16
N ASP A 55 -0.05 3.87 8.33
CA ASP A 55 0.92 4.75 8.96
C ASP A 55 2.12 3.94 9.50
N PRO A 56 3.36 4.39 9.25
CA PRO A 56 4.54 3.70 9.74
C PRO A 56 4.66 3.83 11.26
N GLN A 57 4.63 2.71 11.97
CA GLN A 57 4.74 2.65 13.43
C GLN A 57 6.20 2.48 13.86
N PHE A 58 7.07 3.45 13.54
CA PHE A 58 8.45 3.38 13.96
C PHE A 58 8.55 3.39 15.49
N PRO A 59 9.39 2.54 16.10
CA PRO A 59 9.70 2.68 17.51
C PRO A 59 10.40 4.03 17.73
N LEU A 60 9.68 5.00 18.28
CA LEU A 60 10.17 6.37 18.51
C LEU A 60 11.05 6.49 19.76
N GLU A 61 11.11 5.44 20.59
CA GLU A 61 11.91 5.45 21.80
C GLU A 61 13.06 4.44 21.70
N PRO A 62 14.34 4.87 21.79
CA PRO A 62 15.39 3.95 22.19
C PRO A 62 15.04 3.49 23.59
N GLY A 63 14.91 2.18 23.78
CA GLY A 63 14.50 1.59 25.05
C GLY A 63 15.28 2.17 26.24
N LYS A 64 14.56 2.40 27.34
CA LYS A 64 15.19 2.65 28.65
C LYS A 64 16.20 1.56 28.99
#